data_AF-A0A2E0RQQ5-F1
#
_entry.id   AF-A0A2E0RQQ5-F1
#
_cell.length_a   1.000
_cell.length_b   1.000
_cell.length_c   1.000
_cell.angle_alpha   90.00
_cell.angle_beta   90.00
_cell.angle_gamma   90.00
#
_symmetry.space_group_name_H-M   'P 1'
#
loop_
_entity.id
_entity.type
_entity.pdbx_description
1 polymer ?
#
loop_
_entity_poly.entity_id
_entity_poly.type
_entity_poly.pdbx_seq_one_letter_code
_entity_poly.pdbx_strand_id
1 'polypeptide(L)' 'SSDQISEVRIGDHPGLWITGEPHQVAYESPGGEVVVERVASNTLLWQDGPVLFRVEGFDDLADALEFATGT' A
#
# COMPACT_ATOMS: atom_id res chain seq x y z
N SER A 1 -11.54 10.57 -11.57
CA SER A 1 -12.01 9.28 -11.01
C SER A 1 -11.61 9.31 -9.55
N SER A 2 -12.53 9.14 -8.60
CA SER A 2 -12.17 9.30 -7.18
C SER A 2 -11.18 8.23 -6.75
N ASP A 3 -10.22 8.58 -5.90
CA ASP A 3 -9.39 7.61 -5.20
C ASP A 3 -10.30 6.61 -4.45
N GLN A 4 -9.95 5.33 -4.54
CA GLN A 4 -10.64 4.28 -3.80
C GLN A 4 -9.63 3.60 -2.87
N ILE A 5 -9.96 3.60 -1.57
CA ILE A 5 -9.21 2.89 -0.55
C ILE A 5 -10.04 1.68 -0.14
N SER A 6 -9.45 0.49 -0.23
CA SER A 6 -10.05 -0.77 0.21
C SER A 6 -9.17 -1.45 1.25
N GLU A 7 -9.78 -1.92 2.34
CA GLU A 7 -9.10 -2.78 3.31
C GLU A 7 -8.89 -4.17 2.73
N VAL A 8 -7.70 -4.73 2.91
CA VAL A 8 -7.30 -6.05 2.41
C VAL A 8 -6.51 -6.80 3.47
N ARG A 9 -6.19 -8.07 3.19
CA ARG A 9 -5.31 -8.89 4.03
C ARG A 9 -4.19 -9.52 3.21
N ILE A 10 -2.98 -9.48 3.75
CA ILE A 10 -1.79 -10.16 3.23
C ILE A 10 -1.39 -11.18 4.31
N GLY A 11 -1.80 -12.44 4.15
CA GLY A 11 -1.75 -13.41 5.25
C GLY A 11 -2.55 -12.92 6.47
N ASP A 12 -1.90 -12.86 7.62
CA ASP A 12 -2.48 -12.33 8.86
C ASP A 12 -2.36 -10.79 9.02
N HIS A 13 -1.69 -10.12 8.07
CA HIS A 13 -1.43 -8.68 8.14
C HIS A 13 -2.57 -7.87 7.50
N PRO A 14 -3.11 -6.84 8.19
CA PRO A 14 -4.01 -5.89 7.56
C PRO A 14 -3.26 -5.02 6.54
N GLY A 15 -3.92 -4.71 5.44
CA GLY A 15 -3.37 -3.86 4.39
C GLY A 15 -4.40 -2.92 3.78
N LEU A 16 -3.92 -2.01 2.95
CA LEU A 16 -4.69 -1.07 2.17
C LEU A 16 -4.37 -1.24 0.69
N TRP A 17 -5.40 -1.31 -0.13
CA TRP A 17 -5.32 -1.18 -1.58
C TRP A 17 -5.85 0.18 -1.98
N ILE A 18 -5.01 0.96 -2.64
CA ILE A 18 -5.30 2.34 -3.04
C ILE A 18 -5.24 2.42 -4.55
N THR A 19 -6.33 2.85 -5.17
CA THR A 19 -6.42 3.02 -6.63
C THR A 19 -6.96 4.39 -6.99
N GLY A 20 -6.80 4.77 -8.25
CA GLY A 20 -7.41 5.99 -8.79
C GLY A 20 -6.38 7.03 -9.21
N GLU A 21 -6.68 8.29 -8.89
CA GLU A 21 -5.83 9.42 -9.24
C GLU A 21 -4.51 9.38 -8.43
N PRO A 22 -3.50 10.16 -8.81
CA PRO A 22 -2.28 10.25 -8.02
C PRO A 22 -2.60 10.68 -6.58
N HIS A 23 -2.26 9.84 -5.61
CA HIS A 23 -2.56 10.04 -4.20
C HIS A 23 -1.29 10.32 -3.41
N GLN A 24 -1.46 10.78 -2.16
CA GLN A 24 -0.35 10.96 -1.22
C GLN A 24 -0.49 9.96 -0.08
N VAL A 25 0.62 9.30 0.25
CA VAL A 25 0.72 8.43 1.43
C VAL A 25 1.56 9.16 2.46
N ALA A 26 1.01 9.32 3.66
CA ALA A 26 1.72 9.88 4.81
C ALA A 26 1.94 8.78 5.85
N TYR A 27 3.16 8.64 6.33
CA TYR A 27 3.52 7.67 7.38
C TYR A 27 4.53 8.26 8.35
N GLU A 28 4.56 7.71 9.57
CA GLU A 28 5.55 8.07 10.57
C GLU A 28 6.80 7.21 10.37
N SER A 29 7.95 7.85 10.17
CA SER A 29 9.24 7.17 10.10
C SER A 29 9.68 6.70 11.50
N PRO A 30 10.67 5.79 11.59
CA PRO A 30 11.20 5.36 12.89
C PRO A 30 11.74 6.49 13.80
N GLY A 31 12.07 7.66 13.23
CA GLY A 31 12.50 8.83 13.98
C GLY A 31 11.37 9.73 14.48
N GLY A 32 10.10 9.39 14.21
CA GLY A 32 8.93 10.20 14.54
C GLY A 32 8.64 11.33 13.53
N GLU A 33 9.40 11.40 12.43
CA GLU A 33 9.10 12.35 11.35
C GLU A 33 7.95 11.84 10.49
N VAL A 34 6.99 12.70 10.19
CA VAL A 34 5.94 12.44 9.20
C VAL A 34 6.52 12.62 7.81
N VAL A 35 6.59 11.52 7.06
CA VAL A 35 7.03 11.50 5.66
C VAL A 35 5.80 11.48 4.77
N VAL A 36 5.82 12.28 3.69
CA VAL A 36 4.73 12.34 2.70
C VAL A 36 5.31 12.01 1.33
N GLU A 37 4.76 10.98 0.68
CA GLU A 37 5.18 10.55 -0.65
C GLU A 37 4.02 10.62 -1.63
N ARG A 38 4.29 11.13 -2.84
CA ARG A 38 3.33 11.14 -3.94
C ARG A 38 3.43 9.82 -4.69
N VAL A 39 2.28 9.20 -4.89
CA VAL A 39 2.11 7.92 -5.55
C VAL A 39 1.31 8.13 -6.83
N ALA A 40 1.73 7.52 -7.93
CA ALA A 40 1.12 7.71 -9.25
C ALA A 40 0.46 6.45 -9.82
N SER A 41 0.52 5.33 -9.11
CA SER A 41 -0.02 4.05 -9.53
C SER A 41 -0.84 3.41 -8.40
N ASN A 42 -1.62 2.39 -8.72
CA ASN A 42 -2.29 1.61 -7.71
C ASN A 42 -1.27 1.01 -6.74
N THR A 43 -1.61 1.02 -5.47
CA THR A 43 -0.64 0.75 -4.41
C THR A 43 -1.22 -0.15 -3.34
N LEU A 44 -0.49 -1.22 -3.05
CA LEU A 44 -0.72 -2.11 -1.92
C LEU A 44 0.24 -1.74 -0.79
N LEU A 45 -0.32 -1.47 0.39
CA LEU A 45 0.42 -1.18 1.62
C LEU A 45 0.04 -2.20 2.70
N TRP A 46 1.01 -2.72 3.43
CA TRP A 46 0.77 -3.46 4.66
C TRP A 46 1.96 -3.35 5.60
N GLN A 47 1.71 -3.59 6.87
CA GLN A 47 2.74 -3.53 7.91
C GLN A 47 3.00 -4.91 8.50
N ASP A 48 4.27 -5.30 8.57
CA ASP A 48 4.74 -6.43 9.35
C ASP A 48 5.77 -5.95 10.38
N GLY A 49 5.37 -6.00 11.66
CA GLY A 49 6.14 -5.47 12.76
C GLY A 49 6.51 -3.99 12.54
N PRO A 50 7.80 -3.63 12.50
CA PRO A 50 8.25 -2.25 12.29
C PRO A 50 8.38 -1.86 10.80
N VAL A 51 8.09 -2.76 9.86
CA VAL A 51 8.31 -2.54 8.43
C VAL A 51 6.98 -2.27 7.72
N LEU A 52 6.90 -1.11 7.06
CA LEU A 52 5.83 -0.80 6.11
C LEU A 52 6.28 -1.21 4.71
N PHE A 53 5.58 -2.18 4.12
CA PHE A 53 5.79 -2.59 2.74
C PHE A 53 4.92 -1.77 1.80
N ARG A 54 5.47 -1.50 0.61
CA ARG A 54 4.78 -0.83 -0.48
C ARG A 54 5.05 -1.55 -1.79
N VAL A 55 3.97 -1.90 -2.49
CA VAL A 55 4.01 -2.49 -3.83
C VAL A 55 3.17 -1.61 -4.75
N GLU A 56 3.75 -1.19 -5.87
CA GLU A 56 3.15 -0.30 -6.86
C GLU A 56 3.19 -0.94 -8.25
N GLY A 57 2.34 -0.45 -9.16
CA GLY A 57 2.45 -0.78 -10.59
C GLY A 57 1.57 -1.91 -11.09
N PHE A 58 0.70 -2.45 -10.25
CA PHE A 58 -0.28 -3.48 -10.64
C PHE A 58 -1.60 -2.87 -11.12
N ASP A 59 -2.17 -3.42 -12.18
CA ASP A 59 -3.45 -2.97 -12.71
C ASP A 59 -4.63 -3.41 -11.82
N ASP A 60 -4.50 -4.55 -11.14
CA ASP A 60 -5.52 -5.08 -10.23
C ASP A 60 -4.96 -5.65 -8.92
N LEU A 61 -5.88 -5.81 -7.96
CA LEU A 61 -5.57 -6.28 -6.61
C LEU A 61 -5.14 -7.75 -6.57
N ALA A 62 -5.64 -8.61 -7.46
CA ALA A 62 -5.37 -10.03 -7.40
C ALA A 62 -3.89 -10.31 -7.68
N ASP A 63 -3.34 -9.70 -8.73
CA ASP A 63 -1.92 -9.81 -9.09
C ASP A 63 -1.01 -9.22 -7.98
N ALA A 64 -1.41 -8.09 -7.39
CA ALA A 64 -0.68 -7.47 -6.29
C ALA A 64 -0.65 -8.37 -5.05
N LEU A 65 -1.77 -9.04 -4.72
CA LEU A 65 -1.85 -9.98 -3.60
C LEU A 65 -1.08 -11.27 -3.89
N GLU A 66 -1.12 -11.79 -5.11
CA GLU A 66 -0.31 -12.95 -5.51
C GLU A 66 1.17 -12.65 -5.32
N PHE A 67 1.63 -11.49 -5.79
CA PHE A 67 3.01 -11.04 -5.58
C PHE A 67 3.37 -10.94 -4.08
N ALA A 68 2.50 -10.32 -3.28
CA ALA A 68 2.76 -10.10 -1.85
C ALA A 68 2.71 -11.37 -1.00
N THR A 69 2.06 -12.44 -1.48
CA THR A 69 1.91 -13.71 -0.75
C THR A 69 2.80 -14.84 -1.30
N GLY A 70 3.40 -14.64 -2.48
CA GLY A 70 4.19 -15.63 -3.21
C GLY A 70 5.71 -15.66 -2.92
N THR A 71 6.19 -14.93 -1.91
CA THR A 71 7.58 -14.98 -1.40
C THR A 71 7.68 -15.70 -0.07
#